data_AF-A0A959FKX9-F1
#
_entry.id   AF-A0A959FKX9-F1
#
_cell.length_a   1.000
_cell.length_b   1.000
_cell.length_c   1.000
_cell.angle_alpha   90.00
_cell.angle_beta   90.00
_cell.angle_gamma   90.00
#
_symmetry.space_group_name_H-M   'P 1'
#
loop_
_entity.id
_entity.type
_entity.pdbx_description
1 polymer ?
#
loop_
_entity_poly.entity_id
_entity_poly.type
_entity_poly.pdbx_seq_one_letter_code
_entity_poly.pdbx_strand_id
1 'polypeptide(L)'
;MTATLPDYVRQLLAADEPGEAIRYLLESTKADELASLREQVILQSAQLQHWRKLRRDNTEDYDDLVRTRNKLNLALLALTNELPAGLPVPELPQPKEADQGISENKLKTRLLWWLVAVKLVVIGFTFTLWESGSFTNEQFTATVGLLVPIFAAYLTLMFKDRVDRRHALPHPDKYVTRGFQRTALGLVATYGIVLLVIINLRGPGVITFNQMNSLLALAESGLGVYVGQVIFALFKRGQD
;
A
#
# COMPACT_ATOMS: atom_id res chain seq x y z
N MET A 1 39.45 -6.69 -14.66
CA MET A 1 39.21 -5.29 -15.07
C MET A 1 38.36 -4.65 -13.99
N THR A 2 38.91 -3.73 -13.22
CA THR A 2 38.16 -2.93 -12.24
C THR A 2 37.28 -1.96 -13.02
N ALA A 3 35.95 -2.03 -12.82
CA ALA A 3 35.04 -1.08 -13.46
C ALA A 3 35.38 0.35 -13.02
N THR A 4 35.52 1.25 -13.98
CA THR A 4 35.75 2.66 -13.70
C THR A 4 34.43 3.33 -13.30
N LEU A 5 34.49 4.39 -12.49
CA LEU A 5 33.30 5.15 -12.12
C LEU A 5 32.48 5.62 -13.35
N PRO A 6 33.08 6.17 -14.43
CA PRO A 6 32.31 6.56 -15.62
C PRO A 6 31.54 5.41 -16.25
N ASP A 7 32.17 4.23 -16.38
CA ASP A 7 31.52 3.05 -16.97
C ASP A 7 30.38 2.55 -16.09
N TYR A 8 30.57 2.58 -14.78
CA TYR A 8 29.54 2.19 -13.81
C TYR A 8 28.35 3.14 -13.82
N VAL A 9 28.58 4.46 -13.89
CA VAL A 9 27.49 5.45 -14.00
C VAL A 9 26.74 5.28 -15.32
N ARG A 10 27.42 5.03 -16.44
CA ARG A 10 26.76 4.71 -17.73
C ARG A 10 25.88 3.47 -17.62
N GLN A 11 26.34 2.43 -16.92
CA GLN A 11 25.56 1.22 -16.68
C GLN A 11 24.30 1.52 -15.86
N LEU A 12 24.40 2.33 -14.80
CA LEU A 12 23.24 2.75 -14.01
C LEU A 12 22.24 3.57 -14.83
N LEU A 13 22.72 4.47 -15.69
CA LEU A 13 21.84 5.24 -16.59
C LEU A 13 21.15 4.33 -17.62
N ALA A 14 21.85 3.32 -18.15
CA ALA A 14 21.26 2.31 -19.04
C ALA A 14 20.23 1.42 -18.32
N ALA A 15 20.42 1.17 -17.02
CA ALA A 15 19.48 0.43 -16.17
C ALA A 15 18.29 1.28 -15.67
N ASP A 16 18.19 2.54 -16.09
CA ASP A 16 17.19 3.50 -15.62
C ASP A 16 17.24 3.82 -14.12
N GLU A 17 18.46 3.92 -13.57
CA GLU A 17 18.69 4.24 -12.16
C GLU A 17 19.41 5.60 -12.00
N PRO A 18 18.85 6.73 -12.48
CA PRO A 18 19.51 8.04 -12.41
C PRO A 18 19.74 8.52 -10.96
N GLY A 19 18.96 8.00 -10.01
CA GLY A 19 19.14 8.29 -8.59
C GLY A 19 20.41 7.67 -8.01
N GLU A 20 20.72 6.43 -8.38
CA GLU A 20 21.98 5.79 -7.97
C GLU A 20 23.15 6.46 -8.67
N ALA A 21 23.03 6.74 -9.98
CA ALA A 21 24.05 7.46 -10.74
C ALA A 21 24.46 8.78 -10.05
N ILE A 22 23.50 9.63 -9.69
CA ILE A 22 23.76 10.88 -8.97
C ILE A 22 24.43 10.63 -7.61
N ARG A 23 24.05 9.58 -6.89
CA ARG A 23 24.61 9.25 -5.58
C ARG A 23 26.10 8.90 -5.67
N TYR A 24 26.47 8.07 -6.64
CA TYR A 24 27.88 7.73 -6.92
C TYR A 24 28.67 8.95 -7.41
N LEU A 25 28.06 9.82 -8.22
CA LEU A 25 28.67 11.09 -8.65
C LEU A 25 28.90 12.06 -7.48
N LEU A 26 27.94 12.21 -6.57
CA LEU A 26 28.10 13.09 -5.40
C LEU A 26 29.19 12.61 -4.46
N GLU A 27 29.34 11.30 -4.29
CA GLU A 27 30.36 10.72 -3.42
C GLU A 27 31.76 10.86 -4.02
N SER A 28 31.89 10.58 -5.32
CA SER A 28 33.16 10.68 -6.04
C SER A 28 33.64 12.11 -6.25
N THR A 29 32.73 13.07 -6.33
CA THR A 29 33.06 14.51 -6.47
C THR A 29 33.29 15.22 -5.13
N LYS A 30 33.41 14.50 -4.01
CA LYS A 30 33.71 15.11 -2.70
C LYS A 30 35.10 15.75 -2.61
N ALA A 31 36.05 15.29 -3.41
CA ALA A 31 37.39 15.86 -3.45
C ALA A 31 37.37 17.30 -3.97
N ASP A 32 38.16 18.19 -3.35
CA ASP A 32 38.18 19.63 -3.67
C ASP A 32 38.50 19.92 -5.15
N GLU A 33 39.27 19.04 -5.81
CA GLU A 33 39.64 19.15 -7.22
C GLU A 33 38.43 19.05 -8.18
N LEU A 34 37.29 18.51 -7.72
CA LEU A 34 36.09 18.29 -8.53
C LEU A 34 34.91 19.19 -8.10
N ALA A 35 35.19 20.31 -7.41
CA ALA A 35 34.16 21.19 -6.86
C ALA A 35 33.16 21.72 -7.90
N SER A 36 33.63 22.07 -9.11
CA SER A 36 32.76 22.54 -10.19
C SER A 36 31.83 21.44 -10.72
N LEU A 37 32.33 20.21 -10.83
CA LEU A 37 31.52 19.05 -11.20
C LEU A 37 30.51 18.71 -10.11
N ARG A 38 30.91 18.81 -8.84
CA ARG A 38 30.02 18.59 -7.70
C ARG A 38 28.83 19.54 -7.73
N GLU A 39 29.04 20.82 -8.01
CA GLU A 39 27.96 21.81 -8.11
C GLU A 39 26.94 21.42 -9.18
N GLN A 40 27.41 20.99 -10.35
CA GLN A 40 26.54 20.51 -11.43
C GLN A 40 25.78 19.24 -11.03
N VAL A 41 26.43 18.28 -10.36
CA VAL A 41 25.78 17.07 -9.86
C VAL A 41 24.70 17.41 -8.81
N ILE A 42 24.95 18.40 -7.94
CA ILE A 42 23.96 18.90 -6.98
C ILE A 42 22.76 19.49 -7.72
N LEU A 43 22.98 20.28 -8.78
CA LEU A 43 21.90 20.81 -9.61
C LEU A 43 21.06 19.68 -10.23
N GLN A 44 21.69 18.64 -10.78
CA GLN A 44 20.98 17.48 -11.33
C GLN A 44 20.21 16.71 -10.25
N SER A 45 20.75 16.64 -9.02
CA SER A 45 20.05 16.04 -7.89
C SER A 45 18.75 16.77 -7.54
N ALA A 46 18.74 18.10 -7.63
CA ALA A 46 17.55 18.92 -7.43
C ALA A 46 16.52 18.68 -8.56
N GLN A 47 16.97 18.58 -9.80
CA GLN A 47 16.10 18.26 -10.95
C GLN A 47 15.48 16.85 -10.81
N LEU A 48 16.25 15.87 -10.35
CA LEU A 48 15.73 14.52 -10.07
C LEU A 48 14.66 14.56 -8.96
N GLN A 49 14.88 15.33 -7.89
CA GLN A 49 13.87 15.46 -6.84
C GLN A 49 12.60 16.14 -7.34
N HIS A 50 12.73 17.16 -8.19
CA HIS A 50 11.60 17.82 -8.84
C HIS A 50 10.82 16.84 -9.72
N TRP A 51 11.50 16.08 -10.59
CA TRP A 51 10.89 15.04 -11.40
C TRP A 51 10.17 13.96 -10.56
N ARG A 52 10.80 13.50 -9.46
CA ARG A 52 10.16 12.56 -8.52
C ARG A 52 8.89 13.13 -7.90
N LYS A 53 8.90 14.42 -7.56
CA LYS A 53 7.72 15.13 -7.02
C LYS A 53 6.61 15.19 -8.07
N LEU A 54 6.91 15.60 -9.30
CA LEU A 54 5.93 15.65 -10.40
C LEU A 54 5.31 14.28 -10.68
N ARG A 55 6.15 13.24 -10.75
CA ARG A 55 5.70 11.84 -10.91
C ARG A 55 4.80 11.38 -9.78
N ARG A 56 5.10 11.76 -8.54
CA ARG A 56 4.31 11.38 -7.36
C ARG A 56 2.98 12.11 -7.30
N ASP A 57 3.00 13.39 -7.62
CA ASP A 57 1.82 14.26 -7.52
C ASP A 57 0.86 14.03 -8.72
N ASN A 58 1.31 13.33 -9.77
CA ASN A 58 0.54 12.94 -10.97
C ASN A 58 -0.15 14.14 -11.66
N THR A 59 0.47 15.32 -11.55
CA THR A 59 -0.10 16.59 -12.03
C THR A 59 0.28 16.92 -13.47
N GLU A 60 1.21 16.18 -14.07
CA GLU A 60 1.75 16.46 -15.41
C GLU A 60 1.46 15.32 -16.40
N ASP A 61 1.42 15.70 -17.68
CA ASP A 61 1.34 14.78 -18.81
C ASP A 61 2.54 13.82 -18.81
N TYR A 62 2.28 12.56 -19.15
CA TYR A 62 3.28 11.50 -19.18
C TYR A 62 4.44 11.85 -20.13
N ASP A 63 4.12 12.49 -21.27
CA ASP A 63 5.12 12.88 -22.26
C ASP A 63 6.12 13.90 -21.71
N ASP A 64 5.68 14.82 -20.85
CA ASP A 64 6.55 15.82 -20.24
C ASP A 64 7.43 15.22 -19.13
N LEU A 65 6.92 14.21 -18.41
CA LEU A 65 7.72 13.42 -17.46
C LEU A 65 8.83 12.65 -18.17
N VAL A 66 8.55 12.06 -19.33
CA VAL A 66 9.54 11.34 -20.14
C VAL A 66 10.59 12.30 -20.70
N ARG A 67 10.17 13.47 -21.21
CA ARG A 67 11.10 14.51 -21.69
C ARG A 67 12.05 14.98 -20.59
N THR A 68 11.51 15.25 -19.41
CA THR A 68 12.31 15.70 -18.25
C THR A 68 13.31 14.62 -17.82
N ARG A 69 12.88 13.36 -17.80
CA ARG A 69 13.77 12.22 -17.53
C ARG A 69 14.89 12.08 -18.56
N ASN A 70 14.59 12.20 -19.85
CA ASN A 70 15.60 12.11 -20.89
C ASN A 70 16.61 13.26 -20.82
N LYS A 71 16.15 14.48 -20.51
CA LYS A 71 17.04 15.63 -20.27
C LYS A 71 17.99 15.37 -19.10
N LEU A 72 17.48 14.84 -17.99
CA LEU A 72 18.28 14.46 -16.83
C LEU A 72 19.34 13.40 -17.20
N ASN A 73 18.94 12.34 -17.91
CA ASN A 73 19.86 11.29 -18.32
C ASN A 73 20.97 11.80 -19.24
N LEU A 74 20.64 12.69 -20.19
CA LEU A 74 21.63 13.31 -21.07
C LEU A 74 22.60 14.21 -20.30
N ALA A 75 22.10 15.00 -19.35
CA ALA A 75 22.93 15.85 -18.50
C ALA A 75 23.88 15.03 -17.61
N LEU A 76 23.39 13.94 -17.01
CA LEU A 76 24.21 13.02 -16.24
C LEU A 76 25.27 12.32 -17.11
N LEU A 77 24.91 11.94 -18.33
CA LEU A 77 25.85 11.34 -19.27
C LEU A 77 26.94 12.32 -19.72
N ALA A 78 26.60 13.60 -19.90
CA ALA A 78 27.57 14.66 -20.16
C ALA A 78 28.55 14.82 -18.98
N LEU A 79 28.04 14.93 -17.75
CA LEU A 79 28.86 14.97 -16.53
C LEU A 79 29.77 13.77 -16.39
N THR A 80 29.27 12.59 -16.77
CA THR A 80 30.04 11.34 -16.70
C THR A 80 31.23 11.34 -17.66
N ASN A 81 31.11 12.03 -18.80
CA ASN A 81 32.20 12.15 -19.77
C ASN A 81 33.27 13.16 -19.35
N GLU A 82 32.96 14.09 -18.45
CA GLU A 82 33.91 15.07 -17.90
C GLU A 82 34.72 14.51 -16.72
N LEU A 83 34.37 13.32 -16.20
CA LEU A 83 35.09 12.70 -15.10
C LEU A 83 36.43 12.08 -15.53
N PRO A 84 37.45 12.12 -14.65
CA PRO A 84 38.69 11.41 -14.90
C PRO A 84 38.48 9.89 -14.92
N ALA A 85 39.00 9.24 -15.96
CA ALA A 85 38.80 7.80 -16.23
C ALA A 85 39.37 6.85 -15.16
N GLY A 86 40.19 7.36 -14.24
CA GLY A 86 40.84 6.57 -13.19
C GLY A 86 40.12 6.55 -11.84
N LEU A 87 38.94 7.17 -11.71
CA LEU A 87 38.25 7.24 -10.43
C LEU A 87 37.69 5.85 -10.02
N PRO A 88 38.04 5.36 -8.81
CA PRO A 88 37.46 4.13 -8.28
C PRO A 88 35.98 4.32 -7.99
N VAL A 89 35.19 3.26 -8.13
CA VAL A 89 33.78 3.25 -7.72
C VAL A 89 33.72 3.27 -6.18
N PRO A 90 33.15 4.31 -5.55
CA PRO A 90 33.05 4.35 -4.10
C PRO A 90 32.08 3.26 -3.60
N GLU A 91 32.43 2.55 -2.54
CA GLU A 91 31.50 1.63 -1.87
C GLU A 91 30.44 2.43 -1.12
N LEU A 92 29.27 2.59 -1.74
CA LEU A 92 28.16 3.25 -1.08
C LEU A 92 27.44 2.28 -0.14
N PRO A 93 27.08 2.70 1.08
CA PRO A 93 26.14 1.94 1.89
C PRO A 93 24.84 1.78 1.08
N GLN A 94 24.33 0.55 0.99
CA GLN A 94 23.10 0.29 0.25
C GLN A 94 22.01 1.28 0.72
N PRO A 95 21.23 1.88 -0.20
CA PRO A 95 20.17 2.78 0.20
C PRO A 95 19.29 2.01 1.19
N LYS A 96 19.16 2.51 2.43
CA LYS A 96 18.05 2.08 3.28
C LYS A 96 16.81 2.36 2.45
N GLU A 97 16.13 1.32 1.99
CA GLU A 97 14.84 1.45 1.31
C GLU A 97 14.03 2.45 2.11
N ALA A 98 13.87 3.67 1.57
CA ALA A 98 13.03 4.69 2.18
C ALA A 98 11.71 4.00 2.46
N ASP A 99 11.20 4.03 3.69
CA ASP A 99 10.16 3.15 4.23
C ASP A 99 8.91 3.16 3.33
N GLN A 100 8.98 2.44 2.20
CA GLN A 100 7.97 2.48 1.17
C GLN A 100 6.77 1.82 1.84
N GLY A 101 5.67 2.55 1.88
CA GLY A 101 4.41 2.04 2.37
C GLY A 101 4.04 0.73 1.68
N ILE A 102 2.98 0.07 2.13
CA ILE A 102 2.43 -1.02 1.33
C ILE A 102 1.70 -0.41 0.13
N SER A 103 1.83 -1.02 -1.04
CA SER A 103 1.04 -0.57 -2.20
C SER A 103 -0.45 -0.67 -1.85
N GLU A 104 -1.19 0.36 -2.21
CA GLU A 104 -2.62 0.47 -1.94
C GLU A 104 -3.36 -0.77 -2.42
N ASN A 105 -2.89 -1.33 -3.54
CA ASN A 105 -3.40 -2.54 -4.13
C ASN A 105 -3.28 -3.77 -3.22
N LYS A 106 -2.08 -3.98 -2.65
CA LYS A 106 -1.81 -5.05 -1.68
C LYS A 106 -2.60 -4.83 -0.39
N LEU A 107 -2.74 -3.58 0.05
CA LEU A 107 -3.53 -3.23 1.23
C LEU A 107 -5.02 -3.56 1.04
N LYS A 108 -5.62 -3.13 -0.08
CA LYS A 108 -7.03 -3.43 -0.44
C LYS A 108 -7.32 -4.92 -0.40
N THR A 109 -6.52 -5.71 -1.13
CA THR A 109 -6.71 -7.16 -1.20
C THR A 109 -6.54 -7.81 0.18
N ARG A 110 -5.55 -7.38 0.97
CA ARG A 110 -5.34 -7.90 2.33
C ARG A 110 -6.50 -7.55 3.26
N LEU A 111 -7.01 -6.33 3.19
CA LEU A 111 -8.10 -5.85 4.05
C LEU A 111 -9.43 -6.56 3.75
N LEU A 112 -9.73 -6.77 2.46
CA LEU A 112 -10.88 -7.58 2.04
C LEU A 112 -10.78 -9.03 2.54
N TRP A 113 -9.61 -9.66 2.39
CA TRP A 113 -9.38 -11.01 2.93
C TRP A 113 -9.56 -11.07 4.44
N TRP A 114 -9.06 -10.07 5.17
CA TRP A 114 -9.26 -9.99 6.61
C TRP A 114 -10.74 -9.87 7.00
N LEU A 115 -11.53 -9.09 6.27
CA LEU A 115 -12.97 -8.98 6.51
C LEU A 115 -13.71 -10.29 6.29
N VAL A 116 -13.41 -10.97 5.18
CA VAL A 116 -13.97 -12.29 4.86
C VAL A 116 -13.58 -13.27 5.96
N ALA A 117 -12.31 -13.31 6.37
CA ALA A 117 -11.83 -14.19 7.43
C ALA A 117 -12.54 -13.91 8.77
N VAL A 118 -12.66 -12.64 9.17
CA VAL A 118 -13.37 -12.25 10.39
C VAL A 118 -14.83 -12.71 10.36
N LYS A 119 -15.54 -12.50 9.25
CA LYS A 119 -16.93 -12.95 9.11
C LYS A 119 -17.06 -14.47 9.18
N LEU A 120 -16.15 -15.21 8.55
CA LEU A 120 -16.11 -16.67 8.63
C LEU A 120 -15.85 -17.15 10.06
N VAL A 121 -14.96 -16.50 10.80
CA VAL A 121 -14.71 -16.80 12.21
C VAL A 121 -15.96 -16.53 13.07
N VAL A 122 -16.65 -15.41 12.84
CA VAL A 122 -17.89 -15.09 13.57
C VAL A 122 -19.00 -16.10 13.28
N ILE A 123 -19.18 -16.49 12.00
CA ILE A 123 -20.17 -17.52 11.61
C ILE A 123 -19.78 -18.87 12.22
N GLY A 124 -18.51 -19.25 12.14
CA GLY A 124 -18.00 -20.50 12.75
C GLY A 124 -18.19 -20.52 14.26
N PHE A 125 -17.96 -19.41 14.95
CA PHE A 125 -18.21 -19.30 16.39
C PHE A 125 -19.72 -19.35 16.73
N THR A 126 -20.58 -18.78 15.87
CA THR A 126 -22.03 -18.92 16.03
C THR A 126 -22.45 -20.38 15.87
N PHE A 127 -21.81 -21.12 14.97
CA PHE A 127 -22.04 -22.55 14.76
C PHE A 127 -21.62 -23.38 15.99
N THR A 128 -20.48 -23.10 16.63
CA THR A 128 -20.08 -23.83 17.84
C THR A 128 -21.05 -23.58 19.01
N LEU A 129 -21.60 -22.37 19.14
CA LEU A 129 -22.63 -22.08 20.13
C LEU A 129 -23.95 -22.81 19.84
N TRP A 130 -24.30 -22.98 18.57
CA TRP A 130 -25.45 -23.79 18.18
C TRP A 130 -25.26 -25.27 18.52
N GLU A 131 -24.09 -25.84 18.18
CA GLU A 131 -23.77 -27.25 18.49
C GLU A 131 -23.74 -27.51 20.01
N SER A 132 -23.26 -26.55 20.80
CA SER A 132 -23.26 -26.65 22.28
C SER A 132 -24.65 -26.58 22.92
N GLY A 133 -25.71 -26.33 22.14
CA GLY A 133 -27.07 -26.13 22.64
C GLY A 133 -27.34 -24.74 23.24
N SER A 134 -26.36 -23.82 23.19
CA SER A 134 -26.52 -22.44 23.69
C SER A 134 -27.51 -21.64 22.83
N PHE A 135 -27.63 -21.98 21.55
CA PHE A 135 -28.56 -21.36 20.60
C PHE A 135 -29.61 -22.37 20.13
N THR A 136 -30.87 -21.94 20.04
CA THR A 136 -31.90 -22.72 19.33
C THR A 136 -31.69 -22.62 17.82
N ASN A 137 -32.30 -23.53 17.05
CA ASN A 137 -32.27 -23.49 15.58
C ASN A 137 -32.73 -22.14 15.04
N GLU A 138 -33.78 -21.55 15.61
CA GLU A 138 -34.30 -20.24 15.22
C GLU A 138 -33.32 -19.11 15.53
N GLN A 139 -32.64 -19.17 16.68
CA GLN A 139 -31.65 -18.16 17.07
C GLN A 139 -30.42 -18.21 16.17
N PHE A 140 -29.97 -19.41 15.82
CA PHE A 140 -28.89 -19.64 14.87
C PHE A 140 -29.23 -19.09 13.48
N THR A 141 -30.36 -19.51 12.90
CA THR A 141 -30.76 -19.08 11.56
C THR A 141 -31.00 -17.58 11.48
N ALA A 142 -31.58 -16.96 12.51
CA ALA A 142 -31.76 -15.51 12.57
C ALA A 142 -30.42 -14.77 12.64
N THR A 143 -29.45 -15.26 13.43
CA THR A 143 -28.12 -14.64 13.54
C THR A 143 -27.35 -14.74 12.22
N VAL A 144 -27.37 -15.92 11.58
CA VAL A 144 -26.77 -16.13 10.26
C VAL A 144 -27.48 -15.27 9.21
N GLY A 145 -28.81 -15.19 9.24
CA GLY A 145 -29.60 -14.36 8.33
C GLY A 145 -29.27 -12.87 8.43
N LEU A 146 -28.86 -12.39 9.60
CA LEU A 146 -28.36 -11.02 9.78
C LEU A 146 -26.96 -10.82 9.21
N LEU A 147 -26.06 -11.79 9.37
CA LEU A 147 -24.65 -11.66 8.98
C LEU A 147 -24.40 -11.88 7.47
N VAL A 148 -25.15 -12.79 6.84
CA VAL A 148 -24.93 -13.23 5.46
C VAL A 148 -25.07 -12.11 4.41
N PRO A 149 -26.09 -11.22 4.46
CA PRO A 149 -26.23 -10.17 3.46
C PRO A 149 -25.01 -9.25 3.36
N ILE A 150 -24.41 -8.94 4.50
CA ILE A 150 -23.26 -8.02 4.56
C ILE A 150 -21.97 -8.75 4.17
N PHE A 151 -21.84 -10.02 4.55
CA PHE A 151 -20.80 -10.87 4.03
C PHE A 151 -20.85 -10.98 2.49
N ALA A 152 -22.04 -11.16 1.92
CA ALA A 152 -22.24 -11.19 0.48
C ALA A 152 -21.84 -9.85 -0.18
N ALA A 153 -22.21 -8.71 0.41
CA ALA A 153 -21.78 -7.41 -0.09
C ALA A 153 -20.25 -7.25 -0.15
N TYR A 154 -19.53 -7.71 0.88
CA TYR A 154 -18.06 -7.69 0.88
C TYR A 154 -17.46 -8.64 -0.16
N LEU A 155 -18.03 -9.83 -0.35
CA LEU A 155 -17.62 -10.75 -1.40
C LEU A 155 -17.85 -10.15 -2.79
N THR A 156 -19.01 -9.56 -3.05
CA THR A 156 -19.32 -8.89 -4.33
C THR A 156 -18.31 -7.79 -4.62
N LEU A 157 -17.96 -6.97 -3.63
CA LEU A 157 -16.95 -5.93 -3.81
C LEU A 157 -15.57 -6.51 -4.13
N MET A 158 -15.17 -7.60 -3.46
CA MET A 158 -13.92 -8.29 -3.73
C MET A 158 -13.86 -8.90 -5.13
N PHE A 159 -14.96 -9.51 -5.60
CA PHE A 159 -15.04 -10.04 -6.95
C PHE A 159 -15.02 -8.93 -8.00
N LYS A 160 -15.76 -7.85 -7.76
CA LYS A 160 -15.76 -6.67 -8.64
C LYS A 160 -14.36 -6.10 -8.81
N ASP A 161 -13.65 -5.86 -7.71
CA ASP A 161 -12.27 -5.35 -7.75
C ASP A 161 -11.31 -6.29 -8.50
N ARG A 162 -11.46 -7.62 -8.36
CA ARG A 162 -10.67 -8.57 -9.15
C ARG A 162 -10.98 -8.56 -10.64
N VAL A 163 -12.26 -8.40 -11.00
CA VAL A 163 -12.69 -8.35 -12.41
C VAL A 163 -12.20 -7.06 -13.06
N ASP A 164 -12.40 -5.91 -12.39
CA ASP A 164 -11.98 -4.59 -12.89
C ASP A 164 -10.47 -4.55 -13.15
N ARG A 165 -9.67 -5.18 -12.28
CA ARG A 165 -8.21 -5.29 -12.43
C ARG A 165 -7.76 -6.24 -13.54
N ARG A 166 -8.59 -7.18 -13.98
CA ARG A 166 -8.20 -8.13 -15.03
C ARG A 166 -8.08 -7.44 -16.40
N HIS A 167 -8.72 -6.29 -16.59
CA HIS A 167 -8.78 -5.58 -17.87
C HIS A 167 -8.11 -4.21 -17.83
N ALA A 168 -7.63 -3.77 -16.66
CA ALA A 168 -6.95 -2.49 -16.49
C ALA A 168 -5.45 -2.60 -16.86
N LEU A 169 -4.96 -1.58 -17.58
CA LEU A 169 -3.53 -1.37 -17.79
C LEU A 169 -2.84 -1.10 -16.44
N PRO A 170 -1.56 -1.48 -16.25
CA PRO A 170 -0.85 -1.27 -15.00
C PRO A 170 -0.66 0.23 -14.72
N HIS A 171 -1.54 0.80 -13.90
CA HIS A 171 -1.35 2.14 -13.35
C HIS A 171 -0.27 2.12 -12.27
N PRO A 172 0.47 3.23 -12.08
CA PRO A 172 1.48 3.33 -11.03
C PRO A 172 0.84 3.09 -9.65
N ASP A 173 1.37 2.10 -8.92
CA ASP A 173 0.89 1.72 -7.58
C ASP A 173 1.02 2.92 -6.62
N LYS A 174 -0.12 3.45 -6.16
CA LYS A 174 -0.16 4.43 -5.05
C LYS A 174 0.27 3.73 -3.77
N TYR A 175 1.08 4.40 -2.94
CA TYR A 175 1.60 3.83 -1.69
C TYR A 175 0.91 4.45 -0.49
N VAL A 176 0.52 3.61 0.48
CA VAL A 176 -0.19 4.04 1.69
C VAL A 176 0.74 4.00 2.89
N THR A 177 0.70 5.02 3.76
CA THR A 177 1.50 5.06 4.98
C THR A 177 1.18 3.87 5.90
N ARG A 178 2.23 3.31 6.53
CA ARG A 178 2.09 2.16 7.45
C ARG A 178 1.16 2.44 8.63
N GLY A 179 1.06 3.69 9.06
CA GLY A 179 0.13 4.11 10.12
C GLY A 179 -1.33 3.86 9.74
N PHE A 180 -1.74 4.30 8.54
CA PHE A 180 -3.10 4.08 8.05
C PHE A 180 -3.42 2.59 7.90
N GLN A 181 -2.47 1.79 7.38
CA GLN A 181 -2.63 0.34 7.31
C GLN A 181 -2.93 -0.28 8.69
N ARG A 182 -2.15 0.09 9.72
CA ARG A 182 -2.35 -0.45 11.08
C ARG A 182 -3.71 -0.06 11.64
N THR A 183 -4.12 1.19 11.45
CA THR A 183 -5.45 1.66 11.89
C THR A 183 -6.57 0.91 11.16
N ALA A 184 -6.44 0.73 9.84
CA ALA A 184 -7.46 0.06 9.03
C ALA A 184 -7.58 -1.45 9.38
N LEU A 185 -6.45 -2.14 9.57
CA LEU A 185 -6.46 -3.53 10.03
C LEU A 185 -6.95 -3.66 11.48
N GLY A 186 -6.52 -2.75 12.35
CA GLY A 186 -6.98 -2.69 13.74
C GLY A 186 -8.48 -2.47 13.85
N LEU A 187 -9.06 -1.64 12.98
CA LEU A 187 -10.49 -1.42 12.90
C LEU A 187 -11.25 -2.70 12.51
N VAL A 188 -10.80 -3.43 11.48
CA VAL A 188 -11.42 -4.69 11.06
C VAL A 188 -11.34 -5.75 12.17
N ALA A 189 -10.19 -5.85 12.84
CA ALA A 189 -10.01 -6.75 13.98
C ALA A 189 -10.92 -6.38 15.15
N THR A 190 -10.97 -5.09 15.51
CA THR A 190 -11.82 -4.57 16.60
C THR A 190 -13.29 -4.85 16.32
N TYR A 191 -13.73 -4.62 15.08
CA TYR A 191 -15.08 -4.94 14.63
C TYR A 191 -15.40 -6.43 14.79
N GLY A 192 -14.51 -7.33 14.36
CA GLY A 192 -14.67 -8.76 14.57
C GLY A 192 -14.76 -9.16 16.04
N ILE A 193 -13.89 -8.60 16.88
CA ILE A 193 -13.88 -8.84 18.33
C ILE A 193 -15.21 -8.39 18.96
N VAL A 194 -15.72 -7.22 18.60
CA VAL A 194 -17.01 -6.71 19.11
C VAL A 194 -18.15 -7.68 18.76
N LEU A 195 -18.22 -8.17 17.52
CA LEU A 195 -19.24 -9.15 17.14
C LEU A 195 -19.12 -10.44 17.96
N LEU A 196 -17.91 -10.97 18.11
CA LEU A 196 -17.66 -12.18 18.91
C LEU A 196 -18.05 -11.98 20.38
N VAL A 197 -17.74 -10.83 20.98
CA VAL A 197 -18.12 -10.53 22.35
C VAL A 197 -19.64 -10.48 22.49
N ILE A 198 -20.35 -9.79 21.59
CA ILE A 198 -21.82 -9.71 21.64
C ILE A 198 -22.46 -11.11 21.55
N ILE A 199 -21.98 -11.95 20.62
CA ILE A 199 -22.47 -13.32 20.45
C ILE A 199 -22.12 -14.18 21.68
N ASN A 200 -20.90 -14.03 22.21
CA ASN A 200 -20.46 -14.77 23.38
C ASN A 200 -21.24 -14.39 24.64
N LEU A 201 -21.67 -13.13 24.81
CA LEU A 201 -22.49 -12.72 25.97
C LEU A 201 -23.83 -13.47 26.05
N ARG A 202 -24.36 -13.92 24.91
CA ARG A 202 -25.59 -14.72 24.88
C ARG A 202 -25.37 -16.16 25.38
N GLY A 203 -24.21 -16.75 25.11
CA GLY A 203 -23.86 -18.14 25.49
C GLY A 203 -24.09 -18.46 26.97
N PRO A 204 -23.47 -17.72 27.91
CA PRO A 204 -23.66 -17.89 29.36
C PRO A 204 -24.99 -17.30 29.87
N GLY A 205 -25.88 -16.83 28.99
CA GLY A 205 -27.19 -16.29 29.37
C GLY A 205 -27.17 -14.90 29.99
N VAL A 206 -26.08 -14.13 29.83
CA VAL A 206 -25.96 -12.77 30.40
C VAL A 206 -26.96 -11.80 29.76
N ILE A 207 -27.24 -11.99 28.46
CA ILE A 207 -28.23 -11.20 27.70
C ILE A 207 -29.25 -12.10 27.01
N THR A 208 -30.43 -11.55 26.75
CA THR A 208 -31.47 -12.24 25.96
C THR A 208 -31.12 -12.23 24.47
N PHE A 209 -31.73 -13.15 23.70
CA PHE A 209 -31.52 -13.21 22.25
C PHE A 209 -31.94 -11.90 21.54
N ASN A 210 -33.06 -11.30 21.95
CA ASN A 210 -33.50 -10.02 21.39
C ASN A 210 -32.48 -8.91 21.64
N GLN A 211 -31.92 -8.82 22.86
CA GLN A 211 -30.88 -7.85 23.19
C GLN A 211 -29.61 -8.09 22.36
N MET A 212 -29.18 -9.35 22.22
CA MET A 212 -28.05 -9.71 21.37
C MET A 212 -28.28 -9.27 19.92
N ASN A 213 -29.46 -9.56 19.36
CA ASN A 213 -29.80 -9.21 17.99
C ASN A 213 -29.82 -7.70 17.77
N SER A 214 -30.37 -6.93 18.72
CA SER A 214 -30.31 -5.47 18.70
C SER A 214 -28.87 -4.93 18.77
N LEU A 215 -28.03 -5.50 19.64
CA LEU A 215 -26.62 -5.11 19.75
C LEU A 215 -25.83 -5.44 18.48
N LEU A 216 -26.09 -6.60 17.86
CA LEU A 216 -25.50 -6.96 16.57
C LEU A 216 -25.92 -5.97 15.47
N ALA A 217 -27.21 -5.64 15.37
CA ALA A 217 -27.69 -4.64 14.42
C ALA A 217 -27.05 -3.26 14.64
N LEU A 218 -26.86 -2.84 15.89
CA LEU A 218 -26.16 -1.59 16.23
C LEU A 218 -24.67 -1.63 15.87
N ALA A 219 -23.98 -2.73 16.20
CA ALA A 219 -22.58 -2.90 15.83
C ALA A 219 -22.40 -2.91 14.30
N GLU A 220 -23.33 -3.53 13.59
CA GLU A 220 -23.31 -3.63 12.14
C GLU A 220 -23.62 -2.30 11.45
N SER A 221 -24.61 -1.55 11.95
CA SER A 221 -24.95 -0.23 11.41
C SER A 221 -23.92 0.85 11.79
N GLY A 222 -23.28 0.76 12.96
CA GLY A 222 -22.24 1.70 13.37
C GLY A 222 -20.87 1.35 12.80
N LEU A 223 -20.27 0.26 13.29
CA LEU A 223 -18.92 -0.15 12.92
C LEU A 223 -18.89 -0.71 11.50
N GLY A 224 -19.89 -1.48 11.08
CA GLY A 224 -19.94 -2.04 9.72
C GLY A 224 -20.05 -0.97 8.63
N VAL A 225 -20.81 0.11 8.88
CA VAL A 225 -20.83 1.28 7.97
C VAL A 225 -19.49 2.00 7.94
N TYR A 226 -18.87 2.23 9.10
CA TYR A 226 -17.57 2.90 9.16
C TYR A 226 -16.47 2.10 8.43
N VAL A 227 -16.43 0.78 8.64
CA VAL A 227 -15.57 -0.14 7.90
C VAL A 227 -15.89 -0.09 6.40
N GLY A 228 -17.17 -0.11 6.02
CA GLY A 228 -17.63 0.05 4.64
C GLY A 228 -17.15 1.35 3.99
N GLN A 229 -17.16 2.47 4.72
CA GLN A 229 -16.66 3.75 4.25
C GLN A 229 -15.14 3.76 4.07
N VAL A 230 -14.37 3.17 4.99
CA VAL A 230 -12.91 3.06 4.87
C VAL A 230 -12.53 2.25 3.63
N ILE A 231 -13.22 1.12 3.43
CA ILE A 231 -13.09 0.29 2.23
C ILE A 231 -13.45 1.12 0.99
N PHE A 232 -14.63 1.73 0.96
CA PHE A 232 -15.09 2.50 -0.20
C PHE A 232 -14.18 3.68 -0.54
N ALA A 233 -13.66 4.39 0.47
CA ALA A 233 -12.69 5.46 0.28
C ALA A 233 -11.38 4.96 -0.33
N LEU A 234 -10.93 3.76 0.04
CA LEU A 234 -9.79 3.11 -0.63
C LEU A 234 -10.13 2.78 -2.09
N PHE A 235 -11.32 2.26 -2.39
CA PHE A 235 -11.68 1.88 -3.76
C PHE A 235 -11.99 3.06 -4.69
N LYS A 236 -12.63 4.13 -4.20
CA LYS A 236 -13.06 5.28 -5.03
C LYS A 236 -11.91 6.20 -5.46
N ARG A 237 -10.82 6.30 -4.68
CA ARG A 237 -9.70 7.22 -4.93
C ARG A 237 -8.74 6.82 -6.06
N GLY A 238 -9.13 5.82 -6.86
CA GLY A 238 -8.39 5.32 -8.02
C GLY A 238 -9.03 5.62 -9.37
N GLN A 239 -10.10 6.43 -9.44
CA GLN A 239 -10.80 6.79 -10.68
C GLN A 239 -10.63 8.26 -11.10
N ASP A 240 -9.80 9.02 -10.39
CA ASP A 240 -9.34 10.37 -10.80
C ASP A 240 -7.85 10.30 -11.17
#